data_AF-A0A7D5GB53-F1
#
_entry.id   AF-A0A7D5GB53-F1
#
_cell.length_a   1.000
_cell.length_b   1.000
_cell.length_c   1.000
_cell.angle_alpha   90.00
_cell.angle_beta   90.00
_cell.angle_gamma   90.00
#
_symmetry.space_group_name_H-M   'P 1'
#
loop_
_entity.id
_entity.type
_entity.pdbx_description
1 polymer ?
#
loop_
_entity_poly.entity_id
_entity_poly.type
_entity_poly.pdbx_seq_one_letter_code
_entity_poly.pdbx_strand_id
1 'polypeptide(L)'
;MDGWKLWPEGYFPNSMKYTMETGIDAPIEEVAALVGETTNRIGWMEGIVSQEHVSGSPGMPGAKDQLVFEMNGNTIELTATVTERDLSDEFRQTMEAPQVLMAISTRLTPVTAERTKYVWD
;
A
#
# COMPACT_ATOMS: atom_id res chain seq x y z
N MET A 1 -20.20 -0.47 -19.96
CA MET A 1 -18.84 -0.18 -19.50
C MET A 1 -18.56 -1.22 -18.42
N ASP A 2 -18.15 -2.40 -18.87
CA ASP A 2 -18.03 -3.57 -18.00
C ASP A 2 -16.84 -3.40 -17.06
N GLY A 3 -17.10 -3.72 -15.79
CA GLY A 3 -16.17 -3.60 -14.70
C GLY A 3 -14.84 -4.27 -15.02
N TRP A 4 -13.77 -3.53 -14.74
CA TRP A 4 -12.44 -4.06 -14.56
C TRP A 4 -12.54 -5.19 -13.55
N LYS A 5 -12.55 -6.43 -14.06
CA LYS A 5 -12.34 -7.61 -13.23
C LYS A 5 -10.97 -7.42 -12.60
N LEU A 6 -10.95 -7.08 -11.33
CA LEU A 6 -9.78 -7.21 -10.46
C LEU A 6 -9.48 -8.72 -10.44
N TRP A 7 -8.52 -9.15 -11.27
CA TRP A 7 -8.44 -10.55 -11.70
C TRP A 7 -7.94 -11.48 -10.58
N PRO A 8 -8.43 -12.75 -10.54
CA PRO A 8 -8.04 -13.73 -9.53
C PRO A 8 -6.78 -14.55 -9.87
N GLU A 9 -6.22 -14.46 -11.09
CA GLU A 9 -5.07 -15.28 -11.55
C GLU A 9 -4.41 -14.73 -12.86
N GLY A 10 -4.59 -13.44 -13.18
CA GLY A 10 -4.35 -12.88 -14.51
C GLY A 10 -3.14 -11.95 -14.62
N TYR A 11 -1.97 -12.51 -14.93
CA TYR A 11 -0.79 -11.77 -15.35
C TYR A 11 -1.11 -11.01 -16.66
N PHE A 12 -1.01 -9.68 -16.69
CA PHE A 12 -0.84 -9.01 -17.98
C PHE A 12 0.48 -9.50 -18.57
N PRO A 13 0.56 -9.92 -19.84
CA PRO A 13 1.77 -10.50 -20.42
C PRO A 13 3.00 -9.58 -20.42
N ASN A 14 2.89 -8.36 -19.88
CA ASN A 14 3.98 -7.39 -19.66
C ASN A 14 3.87 -6.67 -18.29
N SER A 15 3.29 -7.30 -17.26
CA SER A 15 3.25 -6.68 -15.93
C SER A 15 4.65 -6.60 -15.32
N MET A 16 5.00 -5.41 -14.80
CA MET A 16 6.23 -5.21 -14.05
C MET A 16 6.00 -5.63 -12.60
N LYS A 17 6.87 -6.49 -12.09
CA LYS A 17 6.96 -6.80 -10.66
C LYS A 17 8.33 -6.40 -10.14
N TYR A 18 8.35 -5.76 -8.98
CA TYR A 18 9.57 -5.50 -8.23
C TYR A 18 9.29 -5.73 -6.76
N THR A 19 10.36 -5.87 -5.98
CA THR A 19 10.28 -6.08 -4.54
C THR A 19 11.30 -5.18 -3.87
N MET A 20 10.86 -4.46 -2.86
CA MET A 20 11.71 -3.65 -1.99
C MET A 20 11.79 -4.31 -0.63
N GLU A 21 13.00 -4.41 -0.09
CA GLU A 21 13.24 -4.93 1.25
C GLU A 21 14.00 -3.89 2.06
N THR A 22 13.49 -3.55 3.23
CA THR A 22 14.10 -2.58 4.15
C THR A 22 14.27 -3.22 5.52
N GLY A 23 15.46 -3.11 6.10
CA GLY A 23 15.70 -3.48 7.50
C GLY A 23 15.50 -2.28 8.42
N ILE A 24 14.65 -2.43 9.43
CA ILE A 24 14.30 -1.38 10.39
C ILE A 24 14.76 -1.82 11.77
N ASP A 25 15.56 -0.99 12.44
CA ASP A 25 16.07 -1.23 13.80
C ASP A 25 15.02 -0.87 14.86
N ALA A 26 13.89 -1.57 14.82
CA ALA A 26 12.82 -1.51 15.81
C ALA A 26 12.06 -2.86 15.91
N PRO A 27 11.44 -3.18 17.06
CA PRO A 27 10.56 -4.32 17.22
C PRO A 27 9.36 -4.29 16.24
N ILE A 28 8.87 -5.47 15.85
CA ILE A 28 7.81 -5.60 14.84
C ILE A 28 6.51 -4.89 15.23
N GLU A 29 6.16 -4.86 16.52
CA GLU A 29 4.95 -4.19 17.01
C GLU A 29 4.99 -2.68 16.77
N GLU A 30 6.15 -2.05 16.97
CA GLU A 30 6.35 -0.62 16.72
C GLU A 30 6.28 -0.30 15.23
N VAL A 31 6.94 -1.13 14.41
CA VAL A 31 6.90 -1.00 12.95
C VAL A 31 5.48 -1.20 12.42
N ALA A 32 4.76 -2.20 12.90
CA ALA A 32 3.38 -2.49 12.49
C ALA A 32 2.42 -1.36 12.85
N ALA A 33 2.58 -0.73 14.02
CA ALA A 33 1.81 0.43 14.41
C ALA A 33 2.02 1.60 13.43
N LEU A 34 3.27 1.93 13.10
CA LEU A 34 3.61 3.03 12.19
C LEU A 34 3.18 2.79 10.74
N VAL A 35 3.40 1.57 10.22
CA VAL A 35 3.02 1.18 8.86
C VAL A 35 1.49 1.08 8.71
N GLY A 36 0.82 0.59 9.76
CA GLY A 36 -0.62 0.34 9.79
C GLY A 36 -1.48 1.58 10.00
N GLU A 37 -0.89 2.68 10.47
CA GLU A 37 -1.56 3.97 10.66
C GLU A 37 -1.70 4.73 9.33
N THR A 38 -2.92 4.77 8.81
CA THR A 38 -3.26 5.44 7.55
C THR A 38 -3.03 6.95 7.60
N THR A 39 -3.19 7.58 8.77
CA THR A 39 -3.00 9.04 8.95
C THR A 39 -1.55 9.48 8.90
N ASN A 40 -0.59 8.58 9.15
CA ASN A 40 0.83 8.91 9.17
C ASN A 40 1.53 8.72 7.81
N ARG A 41 0.84 8.15 6.81
CA ARG A 41 1.43 7.83 5.49
C ARG A 41 2.05 9.03 4.79
N ILE A 42 1.43 10.20 4.88
CA ILE A 42 1.96 11.45 4.28
C ILE A 42 3.33 11.81 4.89
N GLY A 43 3.55 11.50 6.17
CA GLY A 43 4.78 11.87 6.88
C GLY A 43 6.00 11.03 6.51
N TRP A 44 5.80 9.79 6.04
CA TRP A 44 6.90 8.87 5.77
C TRP A 44 6.96 8.35 4.33
N MET A 45 5.88 8.47 3.55
CA MET A 45 5.87 8.11 2.13
C MET A 45 6.06 9.37 1.28
N GLU A 46 7.27 9.50 0.74
CA GLU A 46 7.60 10.59 -0.18
C GLU A 46 6.65 10.60 -1.39
N GLY A 47 6.20 11.79 -1.78
CA GLY A 47 5.33 12.00 -2.95
C GLY A 47 3.83 12.03 -2.65
N ILE A 48 3.34 11.57 -1.49
CA ILE A 48 1.93 11.79 -1.14
C ILE A 48 1.73 13.27 -0.76
N VAL A 49 0.91 13.98 -1.53
CA VAL A 49 0.53 15.39 -1.28
C VAL A 49 -0.72 15.47 -0.41
N SER A 50 -1.70 14.61 -0.65
CA SER A 50 -2.92 14.55 0.15
C SER A 50 -3.55 13.18 0.14
N GLN A 51 -4.32 12.88 1.19
CA GLN A 51 -5.12 11.68 1.36
C GLN A 51 -6.49 12.04 1.90
N GLU A 52 -7.54 11.64 1.20
CA GLU A 52 -8.92 11.81 1.61
C GLU A 52 -9.63 10.46 1.65
N HIS A 53 -10.22 10.12 2.80
CA HIS A 53 -11.02 8.91 2.91
C HIS A 53 -12.37 9.08 2.21
N VAL A 54 -12.74 8.14 1.35
CA VAL A 54 -13.97 8.23 0.53
C VAL A 54 -15.05 7.28 1.00
N SER A 55 -14.72 6.04 1.34
CA SER A 55 -15.73 5.05 1.74
C SER A 55 -15.15 3.82 2.44
N GLY A 56 -16.02 3.07 3.11
CA GLY A 56 -15.67 1.89 3.90
C GLY A 56 -15.23 2.25 5.32
N SER A 57 -14.69 1.27 6.03
CA SER A 57 -14.11 1.50 7.37
C SER A 57 -12.62 1.77 7.20
N PRO A 58 -12.08 2.93 7.59
CA PRO A 58 -10.68 3.31 7.34
C PRO A 58 -9.68 2.19 7.65
N GLY A 59 -8.82 1.90 6.68
CA GLY A 59 -7.79 0.86 6.79
C GLY A 59 -8.29 -0.59 6.69
N MET A 60 -9.60 -0.88 6.70
CA MET A 60 -10.13 -2.24 6.62
C MET A 60 -10.38 -2.67 5.17
N PRO A 61 -10.47 -3.99 4.86
CA PRO A 61 -10.81 -4.46 3.53
C PRO A 61 -12.07 -3.79 2.97
N GLY A 62 -11.97 -3.29 1.74
CA GLY A 62 -13.01 -2.51 1.06
C GLY A 62 -12.94 -1.00 1.33
N ALA A 63 -12.09 -0.52 2.23
CA ALA A 63 -11.85 0.92 2.43
C ALA A 63 -11.23 1.54 1.18
N LYS A 64 -11.68 2.75 0.85
CA LYS A 64 -11.18 3.52 -0.28
C LYS A 64 -10.74 4.92 0.15
N ASP A 65 -9.56 5.29 -0.31
CA ASP A 65 -8.99 6.62 -0.15
C ASP A 65 -8.67 7.20 -1.53
N GLN A 66 -8.85 8.52 -1.69
CA GLN A 66 -8.28 9.28 -2.80
C GLN A 66 -6.93 9.84 -2.36
N LEU A 67 -5.93 9.62 -3.20
CA LEU A 67 -4.57 10.08 -2.97
C LEU A 67 -4.18 11.02 -4.12
N VAL A 68 -3.54 12.13 -3.77
CA VAL A 68 -2.82 12.96 -4.73
C VAL A 68 -1.34 12.66 -4.54
N PHE A 69 -0.71 12.14 -5.58
CA PHE A 69 0.72 11.83 -5.57
C PHE A 69 1.46 12.78 -6.50
N GLU A 70 2.56 13.38 -6.05
CA GLU A 70 3.45 14.19 -6.85
C GLU A 70 4.83 13.53 -6.95
N MET A 71 5.28 13.28 -8.18
CA MET A 71 6.60 12.71 -8.44
C MET A 71 7.21 13.33 -9.70
N ASN A 72 8.42 13.85 -9.57
CA ASN A 72 9.16 14.48 -10.67
C ASN A 72 8.37 15.58 -11.41
N GLY A 73 7.60 16.39 -10.67
CA GLY A 73 6.79 17.48 -11.21
C GLY A 73 5.50 17.04 -11.92
N ASN A 74 5.13 15.75 -11.83
CA ASN A 74 3.84 15.25 -12.31
C ASN A 74 2.95 14.90 -11.13
N THR A 75 1.69 15.31 -11.20
CA THR A 75 0.68 14.99 -10.20
C THR A 75 -0.27 13.93 -10.75
N ILE A 76 -0.55 12.90 -9.95
CA ILE A 76 -1.48 11.82 -10.28
C ILE A 76 -2.48 11.70 -9.14
N GLU A 77 -3.75 11.74 -9.49
CA GLU A 77 -4.85 11.36 -8.60
C GLU A 77 -5.12 9.86 -8.75
N LEU A 78 -5.14 9.15 -7.63
CA LEU A 78 -5.36 7.71 -7.61
C LEU A 78 -6.26 7.30 -6.46
N THR A 79 -7.09 6.29 -6.72
CA THR A 79 -7.93 5.65 -5.71
C THR A 79 -7.19 4.44 -5.15
N ALA A 80 -6.86 4.47 -3.86
CA ALA A 80 -6.37 3.31 -3.15
C ALA A 80 -7.55 2.51 -2.57
N THR A 81 -7.54 1.19 -2.75
CA THR A 81 -8.52 0.28 -2.14
C THR A 81 -7.79 -0.76 -1.31
N VAL A 82 -8.11 -0.88 -0.02
CA VAL A 82 -7.58 -1.96 0.82
C VAL A 82 -8.26 -3.27 0.41
N THR A 83 -7.48 -4.28 0.05
CA THR A 83 -7.99 -5.59 -0.34
C THR A 83 -7.90 -6.60 0.79
N GLU A 84 -6.83 -6.55 1.58
CA GLU A 84 -6.62 -7.44 2.72
C GLU A 84 -5.89 -6.69 3.85
N ARG A 85 -6.21 -7.05 5.09
CA ARG A 85 -5.52 -6.53 6.27
C ARG A 85 -5.41 -7.61 7.34
N ASP A 86 -4.19 -8.07 7.51
CA ASP A 86 -3.71 -8.79 8.69
C ASP A 86 -2.39 -8.13 9.09
N LEU A 87 -2.42 -7.10 9.93
CA LEU A 87 -1.19 -6.34 10.24
C LEU A 87 -0.08 -7.17 10.90
N SER A 88 -0.42 -8.32 11.49
CA SER A 88 0.57 -9.25 12.03
C SER A 88 1.39 -9.96 10.95
N ASP A 89 0.91 -9.99 9.71
CA ASP A 89 1.51 -10.76 8.62
C ASP A 89 1.53 -9.98 7.29
N GLU A 90 0.37 -9.56 6.78
CA GLU A 90 0.22 -8.98 5.45
C GLU A 90 -0.87 -7.90 5.34
N PHE A 91 -0.51 -6.78 4.70
CA PHE A 91 -1.45 -5.75 4.26
C PHE A 91 -1.42 -5.66 2.72
N ARG A 92 -2.59 -5.71 2.08
CA ARG A 92 -2.71 -5.58 0.62
C ARG A 92 -3.63 -4.46 0.23
N GLN A 93 -3.28 -3.77 -0.85
CA GLN A 93 -4.09 -2.72 -1.45
C GLN A 93 -3.92 -2.68 -2.97
N THR A 94 -4.92 -2.16 -3.67
CA THR A 94 -4.78 -1.73 -5.07
C THR A 94 -4.73 -0.21 -5.16
N MET A 95 -4.09 0.30 -6.20
CA MET A 95 -4.11 1.71 -6.57
C MET A 95 -4.51 1.84 -8.03
N GLU A 96 -5.51 2.67 -8.29
CA GLU A 96 -6.14 2.80 -9.60
C GLU A 96 -6.19 4.28 -10.04
N ALA A 97 -5.74 4.53 -11.27
CA ALA A 97 -5.90 5.78 -12.01
C ALA A 97 -6.13 5.45 -13.50
N PRO A 98 -6.51 6.41 -14.38
CA PRO A 98 -6.90 6.11 -15.76
C PRO A 98 -5.94 5.26 -16.59
N GLN A 99 -4.64 5.25 -16.26
CA GLN A 99 -3.61 4.45 -16.93
C GLN A 99 -2.71 3.67 -15.95
N VAL A 100 -3.07 3.65 -14.67
CA VAL A 100 -2.27 3.02 -13.61
C VAL A 100 -3.14 2.02 -12.87
N LEU A 101 -2.68 0.78 -12.81
CA LEU A 101 -3.22 -0.24 -11.93
C LEU A 101 -2.05 -0.89 -11.22
N MET A 102 -2.00 -0.76 -9.91
CA MET A 102 -0.98 -1.37 -9.07
C MET A 102 -1.67 -2.23 -8.02
N ALA A 103 -1.11 -3.41 -7.78
CA ALA A 103 -1.40 -4.22 -6.61
C ALA A 103 -0.15 -4.19 -5.73
N ILE A 104 -0.34 -3.97 -4.44
CA ILE A 104 0.74 -3.78 -3.47
C ILE A 104 0.49 -4.74 -2.31
N SER A 105 1.49 -5.54 -1.96
CA SER A 105 1.59 -6.30 -0.72
C SER A 105 2.66 -5.69 0.18
N THR A 106 2.38 -5.68 1.48
CA THR A 106 3.30 -5.28 2.52
C THR A 106 3.37 -6.38 3.55
N ARG A 107 4.58 -6.85 3.87
CA ARG A 107 4.84 -7.88 4.89
C ARG A 107 5.89 -7.44 5.88
N LEU A 108 5.68 -7.81 7.15
CA LEU A 108 6.60 -7.57 8.24
C LEU A 108 7.11 -8.89 8.80
N THR A 109 8.41 -9.02 9.03
CA THR A 109 8.99 -10.22 9.65
C THR A 109 10.01 -9.83 10.70
N PRO A 110 9.92 -10.34 11.94
CA PRO A 110 10.94 -10.09 12.94
C PRO A 110 12.24 -10.80 12.54
N VAL A 111 13.35 -10.06 12.50
CA VAL A 111 14.70 -10.61 12.27
C VAL A 111 15.35 -10.91 13.63
N THR A 112 15.17 -10.02 14.59
CA THR A 112 15.51 -10.19 16.01
C THR A 112 14.41 -9.53 16.86
N ALA A 113 14.55 -9.51 18.19
CA ALA A 113 13.63 -8.77 19.05
C ALA A 113 13.60 -7.26 18.75
N GLU A 114 14.69 -6.70 18.24
CA GLU A 114 14.88 -5.25 18.03
C GLU A 114 15.04 -4.88 16.55
N ARG A 115 14.80 -5.82 15.63
CA ARG A 115 14.98 -5.59 14.19
C ARG A 115 13.90 -6.28 13.39
N THR A 116 13.30 -5.53 12.47
CA THR A 116 12.20 -5.97 11.61
C THR A 116 12.59 -5.83 10.14
N LYS A 117 12.21 -6.81 9.33
CA LYS A 117 12.26 -6.75 7.87
C LYS A 117 10.91 -6.27 7.35
N TYR A 118 10.93 -5.18 6.58
CA TYR A 118 9.79 -4.64 5.85
C TYR A 118 9.93 -5.01 4.37
N VAL A 119 8.95 -5.73 3.83
CA VAL A 119 8.92 -6.12 2.40
C VAL A 119 7.70 -5.51 1.73
N TRP A 120 7.91 -4.93 0.56
CA TRP A 120 6.88 -4.29 -0.26
C TRP A 120 7.02 -4.78 -1.71
N ASP A 121 5.98 -5.38 -2.30
CA ASP A 121 5.99 -5.96 -3.66
C ASP A 121 4.65 -5.95 -4.39
#